data_AF-A0A0S7CRY4-F1
#
_entry.id   AF-A0A0S7CRY4-F1
#
_cell.length_a   1.000
_cell.length_b   1.000
_cell.length_c   1.000
_cell.angle_alpha   90.00
_cell.angle_beta   90.00
_cell.angle_gamma   90.00
#
_symmetry.space_group_name_H-M   'P 1'
#
loop_
_entity.id
_entity.type
_entity.pdbx_description
1 polymer ?
#
loop_
_entity_poly.entity_id
_entity_poly.type
_entity_poly.pdbx_seq_one_letter_code
_entity_poly.pdbx_strand_id
1 'polypeptide(L)'
;MSISADSTTHESVAAENAVPEPTPEEAAQLEQLYQDFEAGNLIPLWTEIADLMPMVPSPKAVPYVWRWNDLYPLAARAGDLVPVGRGGERRAIALANPGLAGTPYATPTLWAAIQYLGAHETAPEHRHSQNAFRFVVEGEGVWTVVNGDPVAMRRGDFLLTPGWNFHGHHNDTDQPMAWIDGLDIPFVHYADAGFFEFGTERVTDEATPDVSRSERLWAHPGLRPLSGLQDTVNSPIAAYRWEHTDAPCANNCFSRTRATRPRCPRATPPCVTPTRPPAGTSCPPSAPNSTACGPALPPRPCAKSVPVSGRSSKDAAPWC
;
A
#
# COMPACT_ATOMS: atom_id res chain seq x y z
N MET A 1 -26.44 8.00 4.51
CA MET A 1 -27.35 9.08 4.07
C MET A 1 -27.98 8.62 2.79
N SER A 2 -29.29 8.34 2.80
CA SER A 2 -30.04 8.07 1.57
C SER A 2 -30.63 9.40 1.14
N ILE A 3 -30.04 10.04 0.13
CA ILE A 3 -30.68 11.16 -0.55
C ILE A 3 -31.80 10.53 -1.38
N SER A 4 -33.04 10.85 -1.04
CA SER A 4 -34.22 10.39 -1.77
C SER A 4 -34.19 11.02 -3.15
N ALA A 5 -34.26 10.18 -4.19
CA ALA A 5 -34.19 10.56 -5.58
C ALA A 5 -35.50 11.23 -6.04
N ASP A 6 -35.50 12.55 -6.11
CA ASP A 6 -35.69 13.20 -7.41
C ASP A 6 -34.28 13.61 -7.86
N SER A 7 -33.86 13.22 -9.06
CA SER A 7 -32.45 13.25 -9.49
C SER A 7 -31.97 14.67 -9.77
N THR A 8 -31.66 15.45 -8.73
CA THR A 8 -31.03 16.76 -8.87
C THR A 8 -29.65 16.60 -9.51
N THR A 9 -29.45 17.17 -10.70
CA THR A 9 -28.16 17.30 -11.39
C THR A 9 -27.82 18.78 -11.57
N HIS A 10 -26.56 19.09 -11.88
CA HIS A 10 -26.18 20.46 -12.28
C HIS A 10 -27.01 20.95 -13.46
N GLU A 11 -27.27 20.07 -14.43
CA GLU A 11 -28.10 20.35 -15.61
C GLU A 11 -29.57 20.60 -15.23
N SER A 12 -30.14 19.80 -14.31
CA SER A 12 -31.55 19.95 -13.92
C SER A 12 -31.76 21.27 -13.18
N VAL A 13 -30.85 21.67 -12.29
CA VAL A 13 -30.91 22.95 -11.57
C VAL A 13 -30.68 24.12 -12.51
N ALA A 14 -29.74 24.02 -13.45
CA ALA A 14 -29.52 25.05 -14.46
C ALA A 14 -30.76 25.24 -15.35
N ALA A 15 -31.39 24.15 -15.78
CA ALA A 15 -32.60 24.19 -16.62
C ALA A 15 -33.82 24.79 -15.90
N GLU A 16 -33.96 24.57 -14.59
CA GLU A 16 -35.02 25.17 -13.77
C GLU A 16 -34.86 26.68 -13.56
N ASN A 17 -33.64 27.21 -13.72
CA ASN A 17 -33.31 28.63 -13.54
C ASN A 17 -33.01 29.32 -14.89
N ALA A 18 -34.00 29.35 -15.78
CA ALA A 18 -33.87 29.96 -17.11
C ALA A 18 -33.38 31.41 -17.04
N VAL A 19 -32.17 31.65 -17.56
CA VAL A 19 -31.60 32.99 -17.77
C VAL A 19 -32.13 33.53 -19.11
N PRO A 20 -32.51 34.82 -19.20
CA PRO A 20 -32.90 35.42 -20.48
C PRO A 20 -31.82 35.24 -21.54
N GLU A 21 -32.23 35.02 -22.80
CA GLU A 21 -31.30 34.99 -23.93
C GLU A 21 -30.55 36.33 -24.06
N PRO A 22 -29.22 36.32 -24.21
CA PRO A 22 -28.44 37.55 -24.34
C PRO A 22 -28.76 38.27 -25.65
N THR A 23 -28.76 39.60 -25.60
CA THR A 23 -28.77 40.43 -26.81
C THR A 23 -27.49 40.21 -27.64
N PRO A 24 -27.47 40.57 -28.94
CA PRO A 24 -26.26 40.44 -29.76
C PRO A 24 -25.04 41.19 -29.21
N GLU A 25 -25.25 42.31 -28.53
CA GLU A 25 -24.18 43.08 -27.88
C GLU A 25 -23.64 42.35 -26.65
N GLU A 26 -24.51 41.83 -25.79
CA GLU A 26 -24.12 41.03 -24.62
C GLU A 26 -23.41 39.73 -25.04
N ALA A 27 -23.84 39.09 -26.13
CA ALA A 27 -23.17 37.91 -26.67
C ALA A 27 -21.75 38.22 -27.16
N ALA A 28 -21.55 39.34 -27.87
CA ALA A 28 -20.22 39.78 -28.31
C ALA A 28 -19.30 40.16 -27.14
N GLN A 29 -19.85 40.80 -26.10
CA GLN A 29 -19.11 41.09 -24.87
C GLN A 29 -18.73 39.81 -24.10
N LEU A 30 -19.63 38.82 -24.06
CA LEU A 30 -19.36 37.52 -23.44
C LEU A 30 -18.28 36.74 -24.18
N GLU A 31 -18.29 36.76 -25.52
CA GLU A 31 -17.24 36.15 -26.34
C GLU A 31 -15.88 36.82 -26.09
N GLN A 32 -15.82 38.15 -26.07
CA GLN A 32 -14.59 38.87 -25.73
C GLN A 32 -14.11 38.53 -24.31
N LEU A 33 -15.02 38.43 -23.34
CA LEU A 33 -14.68 38.03 -21.97
C LEU A 33 -14.06 36.62 -21.92
N TYR A 34 -14.57 35.66 -22.70
CA TYR A 34 -14.00 34.31 -22.76
C TYR A 34 -12.63 34.28 -23.47
N GLN A 35 -12.42 35.13 -24.48
CA GLN A 35 -11.09 35.32 -25.07
C GLN A 35 -10.10 35.95 -24.07
N ASP A 36 -10.56 36.92 -23.27
CA ASP A 36 -9.75 37.55 -22.22
C ASP A 36 -9.42 36.53 -21.10
N PHE A 37 -10.35 35.64 -20.76
CA PHE A 37 -10.10 34.52 -19.85
C PHE A 37 -9.03 33.58 -20.41
N GLU A 38 -9.15 33.18 -21.68
CA GLU A 38 -8.15 32.33 -22.34
C GLU A 38 -6.76 33.00 -22.34
N ALA A 39 -6.70 34.29 -22.73
CA ALA A 39 -5.46 35.07 -22.70
C ALA A 39 -4.87 35.22 -21.28
N GLY A 40 -5.74 35.22 -20.25
CA GLY A 40 -5.40 35.30 -18.84
C GLY A 40 -5.10 33.96 -18.17
N ASN A 41 -5.22 32.82 -18.85
CA ASN A 41 -5.21 31.48 -18.25
C ASN A 41 -6.27 31.32 -17.13
N LEU A 42 -7.45 31.92 -17.34
CA LEU A 42 -8.59 31.85 -16.44
C LEU A 42 -9.62 30.88 -17.01
N ILE A 43 -10.21 30.05 -16.13
CA ILE A 43 -11.27 29.11 -16.51
C ILE A 43 -12.49 29.41 -15.64
N PRO A 44 -13.62 29.85 -16.24
CA PRO A 44 -14.81 30.20 -15.47
C PRO A 44 -15.50 28.95 -14.91
N LEU A 45 -15.80 28.95 -13.60
CA LEU A 45 -16.41 27.79 -12.94
C LEU A 45 -17.75 27.36 -13.55
N TRP A 46 -18.55 28.31 -14.03
CA TRP A 46 -19.88 28.01 -14.58
C TRP A 46 -19.84 27.20 -15.89
N THR A 47 -18.67 27.02 -16.52
CA THR A 47 -18.51 26.10 -17.67
C THR A 47 -18.05 24.71 -17.26
N GLU A 48 -17.48 24.55 -16.04
CA GLU A 48 -16.78 23.33 -15.62
C GLU A 48 -17.41 22.60 -14.42
N ILE A 49 -18.36 23.24 -13.72
CA ILE A 49 -18.82 22.80 -12.39
C ILE A 49 -19.28 21.34 -12.35
N ALA A 50 -19.90 20.84 -13.43
CA ALA A 50 -20.40 19.48 -13.49
C ALA A 50 -19.30 18.42 -13.51
N ASP A 51 -18.18 18.69 -14.18
CA ASP A 51 -17.03 17.76 -14.25
C ASP A 51 -16.17 17.86 -12.99
N LEU A 52 -15.94 19.08 -12.48
CA LEU A 52 -15.13 19.31 -11.29
C LEU A 52 -15.80 18.83 -9.99
N MET A 53 -17.12 18.93 -9.90
CA MET A 53 -17.90 18.67 -8.68
C MET A 53 -19.10 17.76 -8.98
N PRO A 54 -18.89 16.51 -9.41
CA PRO A 54 -19.98 15.63 -9.78
C PRO A 54 -20.80 15.23 -8.54
N MET A 55 -22.10 14.94 -8.75
CA MET A 55 -23.00 14.53 -7.66
C MET A 55 -22.56 13.21 -6.97
N VAL A 56 -21.85 12.37 -7.71
CA VAL A 56 -21.24 11.12 -7.24
C VAL A 56 -19.87 10.95 -7.91
N PRO A 57 -18.92 10.21 -7.30
CA PRO A 57 -17.63 9.95 -7.93
C PRO A 57 -17.78 9.28 -9.30
N SER A 58 -17.14 9.85 -10.32
CA SER A 58 -17.08 9.32 -11.68
C SER A 58 -15.61 9.03 -12.05
N PRO A 59 -15.02 7.94 -11.54
CA PRO A 59 -13.60 7.65 -11.77
C PRO A 59 -13.34 7.30 -13.25
N LYS A 60 -12.28 7.86 -13.82
CA LYS A 60 -11.81 7.49 -15.17
C LYS A 60 -11.28 6.05 -15.23
N ALA A 61 -10.69 5.56 -14.14
CA ALA A 61 -10.23 4.17 -14.04
C ALA A 61 -11.41 3.19 -14.13
N VAL A 62 -11.27 2.17 -14.98
CA VAL A 62 -12.30 1.13 -15.15
C VAL A 62 -11.91 -0.15 -14.41
N PRO A 63 -12.87 -0.95 -13.91
CA PRO A 63 -12.57 -2.30 -13.44
C PRO A 63 -11.89 -3.12 -14.53
N TYR A 64 -10.75 -3.73 -14.21
CA TYR A 64 -9.97 -4.50 -15.17
C TYR A 64 -9.30 -5.70 -14.49
N VAL A 65 -9.00 -6.75 -15.27
CA VAL A 65 -8.40 -7.99 -14.79
C VAL A 65 -7.14 -8.29 -15.58
N TRP A 66 -6.01 -8.37 -14.88
CA TRP A 66 -4.77 -8.94 -15.40
C TRP A 66 -4.62 -10.36 -14.87
N ARG A 67 -4.50 -11.35 -15.76
CA ARG A 67 -4.37 -12.76 -15.35
C ARG A 67 -2.90 -13.10 -15.18
N TRP A 68 -2.56 -13.79 -14.08
CA TRP A 68 -1.18 -14.22 -13.82
C TRP A 68 -0.58 -15.04 -14.97
N ASN A 69 -1.37 -15.94 -15.56
CA ASN A 69 -0.96 -16.77 -16.69
C ASN A 69 -0.61 -15.97 -17.95
N ASP A 70 -1.08 -14.72 -18.06
CA ASP A 70 -0.73 -13.83 -19.16
C ASP A 70 0.47 -12.93 -18.77
N LEU A 71 0.53 -12.50 -17.50
CA LEU A 71 1.60 -11.63 -16.98
C LEU A 71 2.95 -12.34 -16.89
N TYR A 72 3.00 -13.54 -16.30
CA TYR A 72 4.25 -14.23 -16.01
C TYR A 72 5.07 -14.52 -17.29
N PRO A 73 4.50 -15.05 -18.39
CA PRO A 73 5.26 -15.27 -19.62
C PRO A 73 5.83 -13.98 -20.22
N LEU A 74 5.13 -12.85 -20.09
CA LEU A 74 5.63 -11.56 -20.54
C LEU A 74 6.82 -11.08 -19.69
N ALA A 75 6.74 -11.26 -18.38
CA ALA A 75 7.80 -10.90 -17.45
C ALA A 75 9.05 -11.79 -17.63
N ALA A 76 8.86 -13.10 -17.82
CA ALA A 76 9.94 -14.04 -18.13
C ALA A 76 10.62 -13.68 -19.45
N ARG A 77 9.85 -13.40 -20.50
CA ARG A 77 10.40 -12.95 -21.79
C ARG A 77 11.14 -11.62 -21.69
N ALA A 78 10.69 -10.71 -20.82
CA ALA A 78 11.45 -9.49 -20.53
C ALA A 78 12.78 -9.81 -19.82
N GLY A 79 12.82 -10.84 -18.99
CA GLY A 79 14.04 -11.40 -18.40
C GLY A 79 15.10 -11.75 -19.44
N ASP A 80 14.68 -12.38 -20.54
CA ASP A 80 15.60 -12.81 -21.62
C ASP A 80 16.09 -11.63 -22.49
N LEU A 81 15.29 -10.57 -22.62
CA LEU A 81 15.48 -9.52 -23.63
C LEU A 81 16.00 -8.20 -23.06
N VAL A 82 15.77 -7.93 -21.78
CA VAL A 82 16.05 -6.63 -21.15
C VAL A 82 16.97 -6.86 -19.95
N PRO A 83 18.22 -6.36 -19.95
CA PRO A 83 19.09 -6.48 -18.80
C PRO A 83 18.54 -5.65 -17.62
N VAL A 84 18.68 -6.17 -16.40
CA VAL A 84 18.41 -5.39 -15.18
C VAL A 84 19.66 -4.59 -14.79
N GLY A 85 19.48 -3.34 -14.37
CA GLY A 85 20.59 -2.48 -13.98
C GLY A 85 20.24 -0.99 -13.91
N ARG A 86 21.27 -0.17 -13.68
CA ARG A 86 21.16 1.28 -13.50
C ARG A 86 20.52 1.98 -14.70
N GLY A 87 19.69 2.98 -14.42
CA GLY A 87 18.94 3.75 -15.42
C GLY A 87 17.52 3.22 -15.64
N GLY A 88 17.34 1.90 -15.67
CA GLY A 88 16.02 1.25 -15.56
C GLY A 88 15.62 0.91 -14.13
N GLU A 89 16.60 0.78 -13.22
CA GLU A 89 16.51 0.42 -11.79
C GLU A 89 15.91 -0.96 -11.49
N ARG A 90 14.80 -1.31 -12.13
CA ARG A 90 14.01 -2.52 -11.92
C ARG A 90 13.50 -3.04 -13.26
N ARG A 91 13.39 -4.36 -13.40
CA ARG A 91 12.63 -4.98 -14.48
C ARG A 91 11.18 -5.21 -14.02
N ALA A 92 10.42 -4.12 -13.93
CA ALA A 92 9.04 -4.11 -13.47
C ALA A 92 8.09 -3.62 -14.56
N ILE A 93 7.00 -4.34 -14.79
CA ILE A 93 6.03 -4.08 -15.84
C ILE A 93 4.73 -3.61 -15.20
N ALA A 94 4.42 -2.33 -15.39
CA ALA A 94 3.26 -1.69 -14.79
C ALA A 94 1.93 -2.25 -15.33
N LEU A 95 0.96 -2.45 -14.44
CA LEU A 95 -0.41 -2.80 -14.77
C LEU A 95 -1.15 -1.50 -15.12
N ALA A 96 -1.24 -1.17 -16.42
CA ALA A 96 -1.85 0.06 -16.89
C ALA A 96 -3.37 -0.08 -17.08
N ASN A 97 -4.15 0.68 -16.32
CA ASN A 97 -5.61 0.69 -16.41
C ASN A 97 -6.06 1.32 -17.75
N PRO A 98 -6.91 0.63 -18.55
CA PRO A 98 -7.35 1.17 -19.84
C PRO A 98 -8.10 2.51 -19.75
N GLY A 99 -8.72 2.81 -18.61
CA GLY A 99 -9.44 4.06 -18.37
C GLY A 99 -8.56 5.25 -18.02
N LEU A 100 -7.25 5.04 -17.77
CA LEU A 100 -6.32 6.10 -17.36
C LEU A 100 -5.40 6.58 -18.51
N ALA A 101 -5.94 6.60 -19.73
CA ALA A 101 -5.37 7.30 -20.89
C ALA A 101 -3.88 7.00 -21.17
N GLY A 102 -3.46 5.74 -21.05
CA GLY A 102 -2.08 5.32 -21.36
C GLY A 102 -1.04 5.60 -20.29
N THR A 103 -1.43 6.17 -19.14
CA THR A 103 -0.54 6.26 -17.98
C THR A 103 -0.23 4.87 -17.41
N PRO A 104 0.96 4.64 -16.84
CA PRO A 104 1.35 3.32 -16.30
C PRO A 104 0.73 3.07 -14.91
N TYR A 105 -0.55 3.42 -14.70
CA TYR A 105 -1.20 3.40 -13.39
C TYR A 105 -2.27 2.32 -13.30
N ALA A 106 -2.28 1.56 -12.21
CA ALA A 106 -3.32 0.55 -11.97
C ALA A 106 -4.62 1.19 -11.48
N THR A 107 -4.49 2.24 -10.65
CA THR A 107 -5.58 3.11 -10.19
C THR A 107 -5.10 4.57 -10.18
N PRO A 108 -5.99 5.56 -9.94
CA PRO A 108 -5.58 6.97 -9.84
C PRO A 108 -4.54 7.24 -8.73
N THR A 109 -4.37 6.33 -7.76
CA THR A 109 -3.49 6.53 -6.60
C THR A 109 -2.47 5.42 -6.41
N LEU A 110 -2.62 4.26 -7.05
CA LEU A 110 -1.76 3.09 -6.88
C LEU A 110 -1.13 2.66 -8.19
N TRP A 111 0.17 2.46 -8.14
CA TRP A 111 0.94 1.73 -9.12
C TRP A 111 1.06 0.27 -8.68
N ALA A 112 0.86 -0.64 -9.62
CA ALA A 112 1.12 -2.05 -9.42
C ALA A 112 1.93 -2.58 -10.60
N ALA A 113 2.85 -3.49 -10.35
CA ALA A 113 3.64 -4.12 -11.39
C ALA A 113 3.92 -5.58 -11.08
N ILE A 114 4.12 -6.37 -12.13
CA ILE A 114 4.88 -7.62 -12.01
C ILE A 114 6.36 -7.28 -12.19
N GLN A 115 7.19 -7.67 -11.23
CA GLN A 115 8.63 -7.58 -11.33
C GLN A 115 9.24 -8.97 -11.44
N TYR A 116 10.31 -9.08 -12.25
CA TYR A 116 11.00 -10.33 -12.53
C TYR A 116 12.51 -10.17 -12.35
N LEU A 117 13.09 -11.03 -11.52
CA LEU A 117 14.52 -11.09 -11.27
C LEU A 117 15.03 -12.48 -11.66
N GLY A 118 15.96 -12.51 -12.61
CA GLY A 118 16.60 -13.72 -13.11
C GLY A 118 17.58 -14.33 -12.11
N ALA A 119 18.14 -15.47 -12.49
CA ALA A 119 19.17 -16.16 -11.72
C ALA A 119 20.38 -15.26 -11.47
N HIS A 120 20.85 -15.19 -10.22
CA HIS A 120 22.02 -14.41 -9.82
C HIS A 120 22.00 -12.91 -10.18
N GLU A 121 20.84 -12.36 -10.51
CA GLU A 121 20.70 -10.95 -10.81
C GLU A 121 20.61 -10.11 -9.53
N THR A 122 21.20 -8.91 -9.57
CA THR A 122 21.06 -7.89 -8.54
C THR A 122 20.40 -6.64 -9.11
N ALA A 123 19.36 -6.15 -8.43
CA ALA A 123 18.80 -4.83 -8.65
C ALA A 123 19.44 -3.83 -7.66
N PRO A 124 20.03 -2.72 -8.15
CA PRO A 124 20.83 -1.80 -7.34
C PRO A 124 19.99 -1.10 -6.26
N GLU A 125 20.67 -0.55 -5.25
CA GLU A 125 19.99 0.17 -4.18
C GLU A 125 19.54 1.57 -4.63
N HIS A 126 18.37 1.97 -4.17
CA HIS A 126 17.91 3.36 -4.19
C HIS A 126 16.92 3.61 -3.05
N ARG A 127 16.55 4.88 -2.84
CA ARG A 127 15.41 5.25 -1.99
C ARG A 127 14.57 6.30 -2.69
N HIS A 128 13.30 6.37 -2.29
CA HIS A 128 12.37 7.33 -2.83
C HIS A 128 11.27 7.65 -1.81
N SER A 129 10.61 8.80 -1.94
CA SER A 129 9.55 9.22 -0.99
C SER A 129 8.31 8.33 -1.06
N GLN A 130 8.06 7.71 -2.21
CA GLN A 130 6.99 6.75 -2.42
C GLN A 130 7.10 5.56 -1.47
N ASN A 131 5.97 5.13 -0.91
CA ASN A 131 5.90 3.91 -0.12
C ASN A 131 5.72 2.71 -1.05
N ALA A 132 6.31 1.58 -0.67
CA ALA A 132 6.27 0.37 -1.47
C ALA A 132 6.04 -0.87 -0.62
N PHE A 133 5.34 -1.84 -1.20
CA PHE A 133 5.29 -3.20 -0.73
C PHE A 133 5.55 -4.20 -1.86
N ARG A 134 5.91 -5.43 -1.49
CA ARG A 134 6.02 -6.58 -2.40
C ARG A 134 5.15 -7.70 -1.88
N PHE A 135 4.43 -8.35 -2.78
CA PHE A 135 3.64 -9.54 -2.49
C PHE A 135 4.06 -10.68 -3.40
N VAL A 136 4.46 -11.80 -2.78
CA VAL A 136 5.00 -12.94 -3.52
C VAL A 136 3.89 -13.95 -3.79
N VAL A 137 3.49 -14.09 -5.06
CA VAL A 137 2.46 -15.06 -5.46
C VAL A 137 3.04 -16.48 -5.52
N GLU A 138 4.24 -16.63 -6.07
CA GLU A 138 4.99 -17.88 -6.16
C GLU A 138 6.50 -17.61 -6.25
N GLY A 139 7.31 -18.61 -5.91
CA GLY A 139 8.77 -18.52 -5.93
C GLY A 139 9.41 -18.21 -4.58
N GLU A 140 10.74 -18.35 -4.56
CA GLU A 140 11.67 -18.06 -3.47
C GLU A 140 13.07 -17.82 -4.06
N GLY A 141 14.04 -17.45 -3.23
CA GLY A 141 15.44 -17.28 -3.65
C GLY A 141 15.89 -15.83 -3.80
N VAL A 142 14.96 -14.86 -3.68
CA VAL A 142 15.29 -13.43 -3.67
C VAL A 142 15.28 -12.90 -2.25
N TRP A 143 16.27 -12.05 -1.95
CA TRP A 143 16.28 -11.21 -0.77
C TRP A 143 16.16 -9.75 -1.18
N THR A 144 15.23 -9.04 -0.54
CA THR A 144 15.22 -7.58 -0.57
C THR A 144 16.04 -7.07 0.60
N VAL A 145 17.00 -6.20 0.35
CA VAL A 145 17.83 -5.60 1.39
C VAL A 145 17.24 -4.23 1.69
N VAL A 146 16.78 -3.99 2.92
CA VAL A 146 16.13 -2.72 3.30
C VAL A 146 16.96 -2.06 4.41
N ASN A 147 17.57 -0.91 4.12
CA ASN A 147 18.58 -0.26 4.98
C ASN A 147 19.64 -1.25 5.48
N GLY A 148 20.16 -2.09 4.60
CA GLY A 148 21.16 -3.11 4.92
C GLY A 148 20.65 -4.31 5.72
N ASP A 149 19.33 -4.48 5.92
CA ASP A 149 18.74 -5.69 6.51
C ASP A 149 18.21 -6.62 5.39
N PRO A 150 18.86 -7.76 5.12
CA PRO A 150 18.36 -8.72 4.15
C PRO A 150 17.07 -9.40 4.63
N VAL A 151 16.04 -9.37 3.78
CA VAL A 151 14.72 -9.94 4.05
C VAL A 151 14.36 -10.93 2.97
N ALA A 152 14.29 -12.22 3.33
CA ALA A 152 13.93 -13.29 2.40
C ALA A 152 12.53 -13.05 1.81
N MET A 153 12.35 -13.26 0.51
CA MET A 153 11.06 -13.21 -0.19
C MET A 153 10.60 -14.64 -0.49
N ARG A 154 9.43 -15.03 0.03
CA ARG A 154 8.87 -16.38 -0.15
C ARG A 154 7.38 -16.30 -0.46
N ARG A 155 6.85 -17.35 -1.09
CA ARG A 155 5.42 -17.48 -1.43
C ARG A 155 4.50 -17.06 -0.27
N GLY A 156 3.57 -16.16 -0.59
CA GLY A 156 2.53 -15.65 0.30
C GLY A 156 2.98 -14.53 1.24
N ASP A 157 4.27 -14.18 1.26
CA ASP A 157 4.79 -13.12 2.10
C ASP A 157 4.42 -11.74 1.54
N PHE A 158 4.14 -10.82 2.46
CA PHE A 158 3.94 -9.40 2.19
C PHE A 158 5.08 -8.60 2.83
N LEU A 159 5.94 -8.01 2.01
CA LEU A 159 7.14 -7.30 2.45
C LEU A 159 6.98 -5.79 2.29
N LEU A 160 7.50 -5.03 3.24
CA LEU A 160 7.45 -3.58 3.24
C LEU A 160 8.80 -2.95 2.90
N THR A 161 8.74 -1.88 2.11
CA THR A 161 9.80 -0.87 2.04
C THR A 161 9.12 0.49 2.10
N PRO A 162 8.92 1.03 3.31
CA PRO A 162 8.31 2.33 3.46
C PRO A 162 9.17 3.43 2.82
N GLY A 163 8.56 4.58 2.55
CA GLY A 163 9.23 5.71 1.93
C GLY A 163 10.53 6.08 2.63
N TRP A 164 11.51 6.50 1.82
CA TRP A 164 12.86 6.94 2.22
C TRP A 164 13.81 5.87 2.80
N ASN A 165 13.44 4.59 2.72
CA ASN A 165 14.35 3.49 3.05
C ASN A 165 15.12 3.05 1.81
N PHE A 166 16.44 2.92 1.93
CA PHE A 166 17.26 2.32 0.88
C PHE A 166 16.84 0.88 0.67
N HIS A 167 16.71 0.49 -0.59
CA HIS A 167 16.43 -0.89 -0.92
C HIS A 167 16.98 -1.32 -2.27
N GLY A 168 17.42 -2.56 -2.32
CA GLY A 168 17.80 -3.29 -3.52
C GLY A 168 17.42 -4.77 -3.37
N HIS A 169 17.63 -5.55 -4.43
CA HIS A 169 17.24 -6.96 -4.46
C HIS A 169 18.37 -7.81 -5.03
N HIS A 170 18.55 -9.02 -4.53
CA HIS A 170 19.44 -9.99 -5.16
C HIS A 170 18.79 -11.37 -5.16
N ASN A 171 19.03 -12.13 -6.22
CA ASN A 171 18.67 -13.53 -6.33
C ASN A 171 19.91 -14.38 -6.06
N ASP A 172 19.86 -15.27 -5.07
CA ASP A 172 20.99 -16.15 -4.70
C ASP A 172 20.85 -17.56 -5.30
N THR A 173 19.96 -17.72 -6.29
CA THR A 173 19.62 -19.03 -6.87
C THR A 173 19.76 -19.04 -8.39
N ASP A 174 19.81 -20.26 -8.93
CA ASP A 174 19.79 -20.52 -10.38
C ASP A 174 18.38 -20.39 -11.01
N GLN A 175 17.36 -20.10 -10.20
CA GLN A 175 15.97 -20.01 -10.65
C GLN A 175 15.48 -18.57 -10.63
N PRO A 176 14.70 -18.12 -11.63
CA PRO A 176 14.11 -16.80 -11.61
C PRO A 176 12.96 -16.70 -10.60
N MET A 177 12.66 -15.48 -10.16
CA MET A 177 11.54 -15.19 -9.28
C MET A 177 10.75 -13.98 -9.78
N ALA A 178 9.43 -14.05 -9.63
CA ALA A 178 8.52 -12.96 -9.93
C ALA A 178 7.62 -12.63 -8.73
N TRP A 179 7.27 -11.35 -8.58
CA TRP A 179 6.36 -10.89 -7.54
C TRP A 179 5.55 -9.69 -8.03
N ILE A 180 4.59 -9.25 -7.20
CA ILE A 180 3.85 -8.01 -7.43
C ILE A 180 4.38 -6.91 -6.53
N ASP A 181 4.70 -5.78 -7.12
CA ASP A 181 4.95 -4.53 -6.39
C ASP A 181 3.66 -3.72 -6.30
N GLY A 182 3.48 -3.03 -5.17
CA GLY A 182 2.45 -2.01 -5.01
C GLY A 182 3.02 -0.75 -4.40
N LEU A 183 2.80 0.38 -5.06
CA LEU A 183 3.37 1.68 -4.71
C LEU A 183 2.34 2.80 -4.82
N ASP A 184 2.55 3.88 -4.07
CA ASP A 184 1.76 5.12 -4.14
C ASP A 184 2.30 6.12 -5.18
N ILE A 185 3.05 5.65 -6.20
CA ILE A 185 3.62 6.49 -7.27
C ILE A 185 2.62 7.48 -7.87
N PRO A 186 1.40 7.08 -8.30
CA PRO A 186 0.49 8.01 -8.96
C PRO A 186 0.02 9.12 -8.01
N PHE A 187 -0.21 8.77 -6.74
CA PHE A 187 -0.61 9.73 -5.72
C PHE A 187 0.52 10.72 -5.40
N VAL A 188 1.74 10.23 -5.18
CA VAL A 188 2.90 11.07 -4.88
C VAL A 188 3.27 11.96 -6.06
N HIS A 189 3.13 11.44 -7.28
CA HIS A 189 3.32 12.23 -8.50
C HIS A 189 2.25 13.32 -8.65
N TYR A 190 0.97 13.00 -8.44
CA TYR A 190 -0.12 13.97 -8.44
C TYR A 190 0.07 15.09 -7.40
N ALA A 191 0.67 14.75 -6.25
CA ALA A 191 0.93 15.70 -5.16
C ALA A 191 2.28 16.43 -5.27
N ASP A 192 3.04 16.24 -6.36
CA ASP A 192 4.39 16.78 -6.55
C ASP A 192 5.33 16.53 -5.35
N ALA A 193 5.18 15.38 -4.69
CA ALA A 193 5.90 15.02 -3.47
C ALA A 193 7.01 13.98 -3.70
N GLY A 194 7.44 13.82 -4.95
CA GLY A 194 8.44 12.84 -5.38
C GLY A 194 9.87 13.26 -5.02
N PHE A 195 10.56 12.42 -4.25
CA PHE A 195 12.00 12.50 -4.04
C PHE A 195 12.62 11.15 -4.39
N PHE A 196 13.82 11.16 -4.96
CA PHE A 196 14.56 9.97 -5.33
C PHE A 196 16.05 10.18 -5.07
N GLU A 197 16.71 9.16 -4.56
CA GLU A 197 18.16 9.15 -4.36
C GLU A 197 18.71 7.78 -4.71
N PHE A 198 19.70 7.79 -5.60
CA PHE A 198 20.41 6.58 -5.95
C PHE A 198 21.31 6.11 -4.80
N GLY A 199 21.36 4.80 -4.57
CA GLY A 199 22.28 4.13 -3.67
C GLY A 199 23.42 3.44 -4.42
N THR A 200 23.93 2.38 -3.80
CA THR A 200 25.02 1.54 -4.30
C THR A 200 24.60 0.68 -5.49
N GLU A 201 25.54 0.35 -6.37
CA GLU A 201 25.30 -0.49 -7.55
C GLU A 201 25.00 -1.97 -7.20
N ARG A 202 25.45 -2.42 -6.03
CA ARG A 202 25.07 -3.72 -5.45
C ARG A 202 24.37 -3.49 -4.13
N VAL A 203 23.65 -4.51 -3.65
CA VAL A 203 23.10 -4.46 -2.29
C VAL A 203 24.24 -4.42 -1.27
N THR A 204 23.99 -3.75 -0.16
CA THR A 204 24.98 -3.52 0.91
C THR A 204 25.28 -4.77 1.74
N ASP A 205 24.40 -5.77 1.70
CA ASP A 205 24.55 -7.05 2.40
C ASP A 205 23.92 -8.17 1.53
N GLU A 206 24.75 -9.09 1.04
CA GLU A 206 24.34 -10.26 0.23
C GLU A 206 24.11 -11.51 1.08
N ALA A 207 24.10 -11.39 2.42
CA ALA A 207 23.72 -12.51 3.27
C ALA A 207 22.26 -12.92 3.04
N THR A 208 21.99 -14.21 3.19
CA THR A 208 20.68 -14.83 2.95
C THR A 208 20.05 -15.41 4.23
N PRO A 209 19.86 -14.62 5.30
CA PRO A 209 19.27 -15.11 6.53
C PRO A 209 17.81 -15.50 6.32
N ASP A 210 17.36 -16.52 7.06
CA ASP A 210 15.97 -16.96 6.99
C ASP A 210 14.97 -15.95 7.56
N VAL A 211 15.42 -15.17 8.54
CA VAL A 211 14.63 -14.18 9.29
C VAL A 211 15.46 -12.91 9.44
N SER A 212 14.90 -11.77 9.01
CA SER A 212 15.57 -10.47 9.09
C SER A 212 15.76 -9.97 10.53
N ARG A 213 16.63 -8.97 10.72
CA ARG A 213 16.79 -8.33 12.04
C ARG A 213 15.49 -7.65 12.48
N SER A 214 14.78 -7.04 11.54
CA SER A 214 13.44 -6.47 11.74
C SER A 214 12.47 -7.49 12.33
N GLU A 215 12.30 -8.65 11.70
CA GLU A 215 11.38 -9.68 12.15
C GLU A 215 11.76 -10.23 13.53
N ARG A 216 13.05 -10.51 13.74
CA ARG A 216 13.57 -11.01 15.03
C ARG A 216 13.24 -10.09 16.20
N LEU A 217 13.08 -8.79 15.94
CA LEU A 217 12.81 -7.79 16.97
C LEU A 217 11.32 -7.50 17.13
N TRP A 218 10.56 -7.44 16.04
CA TRP A 218 9.20 -6.90 16.03
C TRP A 218 8.09 -7.92 15.80
N ALA A 219 8.39 -9.11 15.26
CA ALA A 219 7.39 -10.12 14.91
C ALA A 219 7.01 -11.04 16.10
N HIS A 220 6.97 -10.49 17.31
CA HIS A 220 6.58 -11.22 18.52
C HIS A 220 5.18 -10.78 18.99
N PRO A 221 4.16 -11.65 18.98
CA PRO A 221 2.79 -11.27 19.31
C PRO A 221 2.66 -10.64 20.71
N GLY A 222 2.24 -9.38 20.75
CA GLY A 222 1.99 -8.65 22.00
C GLY A 222 3.24 -8.14 22.72
N LEU A 223 4.43 -8.29 22.14
CA LEU A 223 5.68 -7.79 22.71
C LEU A 223 6.17 -6.56 21.93
N ARG A 224 6.77 -5.61 22.65
CA ARG A 224 7.43 -4.43 22.09
C ARG A 224 8.83 -4.31 22.71
N PRO A 225 9.90 -4.16 21.91
CA PRO A 225 11.25 -4.00 22.44
C PRO A 225 11.41 -2.68 23.19
N LEU A 226 12.09 -2.70 24.33
CA LEU A 226 12.42 -1.48 25.09
C LEU A 226 13.39 -0.56 24.34
N SER A 227 14.18 -1.09 23.41
CA SER A 227 15.02 -0.30 22.50
C SER A 227 14.23 0.40 21.39
N GLY A 228 12.94 0.09 21.20
CA GLY A 228 12.06 0.61 20.17
C GLY A 228 10.79 1.27 20.71
N LEU A 229 10.90 2.01 21.83
CA LEU A 229 9.74 2.69 22.43
C LEU A 229 9.29 3.93 21.65
N GLN A 230 10.14 4.49 20.80
CA GLN A 230 9.73 5.58 19.92
C GLN A 230 8.75 5.07 18.86
N ASP A 231 7.67 5.81 18.66
CA ASP A 231 6.72 5.51 17.60
C ASP A 231 7.29 5.94 16.24
N THR A 232 7.17 5.05 15.26
CA THR A 232 7.45 5.27 13.84
C THR A 232 6.21 5.79 13.09
N VAL A 233 6.33 6.21 11.84
CA VAL A 233 5.14 6.48 10.98
C VAL A 233 4.70 5.24 10.20
N ASN A 234 5.65 4.35 9.92
CA ASN A 234 5.45 3.10 9.18
C ASN A 234 5.71 1.88 10.08
N SER A 235 5.25 0.70 9.67
CA SER A 235 5.55 -0.52 10.44
C SER A 235 7.06 -0.81 10.44
N PRO A 236 7.65 -1.14 11.60
CA PRO A 236 9.03 -1.60 11.66
C PRO A 236 9.18 -3.09 11.30
N ILE A 237 8.07 -3.82 11.05
CA ILE A 237 8.08 -5.19 10.54
C ILE A 237 8.30 -5.16 9.03
N ALA A 238 9.40 -5.74 8.56
CA ALA A 238 9.77 -5.77 7.15
C ALA A 238 9.07 -6.87 6.35
N ALA A 239 8.71 -8.00 6.98
CA ALA A 239 7.98 -9.10 6.34
C ALA A 239 6.83 -9.59 7.22
N TYR A 240 5.64 -9.65 6.65
CA TYR A 240 4.48 -10.35 7.20
C TYR A 240 4.41 -11.71 6.53
N ARG A 241 4.87 -12.73 7.25
CA ARG A 241 5.02 -14.08 6.72
C ARG A 241 3.67 -14.75 6.45
N TRP A 242 3.63 -15.55 5.39
CA TRP A 242 2.43 -16.30 5.02
C TRP A 242 1.90 -17.18 6.16
N GLU A 243 2.79 -17.89 6.86
CA GLU A 243 2.41 -18.77 7.98
C GLU A 243 1.60 -18.06 9.07
N HIS A 244 1.89 -16.79 9.35
CA HIS A 244 1.17 -15.99 10.33
C HIS A 244 -0.15 -15.41 9.79
N THR A 245 -0.30 -15.39 8.47
CA THR A 245 -1.51 -14.95 7.77
C THR A 245 -2.49 -16.11 7.57
N ASP A 246 -1.96 -17.30 7.22
CA ASP A 246 -2.73 -18.52 7.01
C ASP A 246 -3.34 -19.06 8.31
N ALA A 247 -2.53 -19.18 9.37
CA ALA A 247 -2.97 -19.82 10.61
C ALA A 247 -4.24 -19.19 11.23
N PRO A 248 -4.40 -17.85 11.32
CA PRO A 248 -5.64 -17.24 11.80
C PRO A 248 -6.81 -17.43 10.84
N CYS A 249 -6.59 -17.42 9.53
CA CYS A 249 -7.62 -17.66 8.51
C CYS A 249 -8.16 -19.09 8.59
N ALA A 250 -7.26 -20.07 8.67
CA ALA A 250 -7.60 -21.47 8.88
C ALA A 250 -8.38 -21.67 10.21
N ASN A 251 -7.90 -21.05 11.30
CA ASN A 251 -8.55 -21.14 12.61
C ASN A 251 -9.94 -20.46 12.65
N ASN A 252 -10.11 -19.31 11.97
CA ASN A 252 -11.41 -18.65 11.86
C ASN A 252 -12.40 -19.46 11.02
N CYS A 253 -11.95 -20.06 9.91
CA CYS A 253 -12.74 -21.02 9.14
C CYS A 253 -13.19 -22.21 10.00
N PHE A 254 -12.28 -22.77 10.80
CA PHE A 254 -12.59 -23.88 11.71
C PHE A 254 -13.58 -23.47 12.80
N SER A 255 -13.42 -22.29 13.40
CA SER A 255 -14.27 -21.80 14.48
C SER A 255 -15.72 -21.50 14.04
N ARG A 256 -16.00 -21.27 12.76
CA ARG A 256 -17.38 -21.13 12.26
C ARG A 256 -18.22 -22.40 12.42
N THR A 257 -17.59 -23.57 12.60
CA THR A 257 -18.28 -24.83 12.93
C THR A 257 -18.65 -24.98 14.41
N ARG A 258 -18.13 -24.13 15.30
CA ARG A 258 -18.55 -24.05 16.71
C ARG A 258 -19.16 -22.69 17.00
N ALA A 259 -20.48 -22.70 17.15
CA ALA A 259 -21.33 -21.53 17.37
C ALA A 259 -20.77 -20.51 18.39
N THR A 260 -21.07 -19.23 18.11
CA THR A 260 -21.01 -18.03 18.99
C THR A 260 -19.64 -17.36 19.22
N ARG A 261 -19.18 -16.53 18.26
CA ARG A 261 -18.34 -15.35 18.57
C ARG A 261 -18.68 -14.14 17.68
N PRO A 262 -18.75 -12.91 18.24
CA PRO A 262 -19.18 -11.70 17.52
C PRO A 262 -17.99 -10.99 16.86
N ARG A 263 -17.23 -11.67 15.98
CA ARG A 263 -16.00 -11.09 15.41
C ARG A 263 -16.02 -10.76 13.91
N CYS A 264 -17.07 -11.09 13.19
CA CYS A 264 -17.26 -10.60 11.82
C CYS A 264 -18.67 -10.04 11.65
N PRO A 265 -18.85 -8.80 11.16
CA PRO A 265 -20.08 -8.39 10.49
C PRO A 265 -20.41 -9.40 9.37
N ARG A 266 -21.70 -9.65 9.14
CA ARG A 266 -22.20 -10.74 8.28
C ARG A 266 -21.49 -10.84 6.92
N ALA A 267 -21.21 -12.09 6.54
CA ALA A 267 -20.83 -12.58 5.20
C ALA A 267 -19.48 -12.14 4.58
N THR A 268 -18.55 -11.54 5.33
CA THR A 268 -17.17 -11.39 4.84
C THR A 268 -16.40 -12.73 5.01
N PRO A 269 -15.63 -13.18 4.00
CA PRO A 269 -14.65 -14.25 4.20
C PRO A 269 -13.64 -13.86 5.30
N PRO A 270 -12.91 -14.82 5.89
CA PRO A 270 -11.85 -14.49 6.85
C PRO A 270 -10.82 -13.57 6.18
N CYS A 271 -10.64 -12.39 6.77
CA CYS A 271 -9.66 -11.40 6.34
C CYS A 271 -8.78 -11.03 7.53
N VAL A 272 -7.47 -10.94 7.31
CA VAL A 272 -6.51 -10.36 8.26
C VAL A 272 -5.92 -9.12 7.58
N THR A 273 -5.91 -8.00 8.30
CA THR A 273 -5.23 -6.79 7.84
C THR A 273 -3.86 -6.74 8.53
N PRO A 274 -2.75 -6.62 7.78
CA PRO A 274 -1.45 -6.33 8.38
C PRO A 274 -1.54 -5.05 9.20
N THR A 275 -1.21 -5.13 10.49
CA THR A 275 -1.22 -3.97 11.38
C THR A 275 0.18 -3.66 11.86
N ARG A 276 0.45 -2.37 12.03
CA ARG A 276 1.63 -1.92 12.76
C ARG A 276 1.54 -2.37 14.24
N PRO A 277 2.62 -2.93 14.83
CA PRO A 277 2.69 -3.20 16.27
C PRO A 277 2.40 -1.93 17.08
N PRO A 278 1.78 -2.02 18.26
CA PRO A 278 1.14 -0.87 18.91
C PRO A 278 2.11 0.29 19.18
N ALA A 279 2.03 1.30 18.31
CA ALA A 279 1.77 2.66 18.75
C ALA A 279 0.26 2.74 19.02
N GLY A 280 -0.17 3.43 20.08
CA GLY A 280 -1.58 3.64 20.32
C GLY A 280 -2.24 4.22 19.06
N THR A 281 -3.14 3.46 18.43
CA THR A 281 -4.03 3.83 17.31
C THR A 281 -3.51 4.85 16.29
N SER A 282 -3.32 4.44 15.03
CA SER A 282 -3.81 5.22 13.87
C SER A 282 -3.81 4.42 12.57
N CYS A 283 -4.81 4.71 11.74
CA CYS A 283 -4.98 4.32 10.34
C CYS A 283 -3.76 4.67 9.47
N PRO A 284 -3.60 4.07 8.28
CA PRO A 284 -2.66 4.57 7.28
C PRO A 284 -2.98 6.03 6.93
N PRO A 285 -1.96 6.86 6.60
CA PRO A 285 -2.11 8.30 6.39
C PRO A 285 -2.99 8.73 5.19
N SER A 286 -3.65 7.79 4.51
CA SER A 286 -4.42 8.04 3.26
C SER A 286 -5.89 7.60 3.29
N ALA A 287 -6.49 7.32 4.45
CA ALA A 287 -7.92 6.98 4.53
C ALA A 287 -8.80 8.22 4.83
N PRO A 288 -9.84 8.53 4.01
CA PRO A 288 -10.80 9.57 4.34
C PRO A 288 -11.70 9.13 5.50
N ASN A 289 -11.99 10.09 6.39
CA ASN A 289 -12.77 9.93 7.61
C ASN A 289 -14.03 9.06 7.45
N SER A 290 -14.05 7.89 8.11
CA SER A 290 -15.29 7.26 8.55
C SER A 290 -15.19 6.84 10.01
N THR A 291 -16.09 7.38 10.81
CA THR A 291 -16.32 7.25 12.24
C THR A 291 -16.34 5.79 12.74
N ALA A 292 -15.25 5.33 13.38
CA ALA A 292 -15.26 4.13 14.22
C ALA A 292 -14.10 4.12 15.24
N CYS A 293 -13.90 5.19 16.01
CA CYS A 293 -12.98 5.19 17.15
C CYS A 293 -13.79 5.37 18.44
N GLY A 294 -14.00 4.27 19.18
CA GLY A 294 -14.48 4.31 20.57
C GLY A 294 -13.30 4.47 21.55
N PRO A 295 -13.51 5.05 22.75
CA PRO A 295 -12.42 5.31 23.69
C PRO A 295 -11.87 4.01 24.30
N ALA A 296 -10.56 3.97 24.51
CA ALA A 296 -9.89 2.90 25.23
C ALA A 296 -10.32 2.89 26.71
N LEU A 297 -10.66 1.70 27.23
CA LEU A 297 -10.88 1.50 28.67
C LEU A 297 -9.56 1.68 29.44
N PRO A 298 -9.58 2.28 30.65
CA PRO A 298 -8.38 2.49 31.44
C PRO A 298 -7.78 1.15 31.92
N PRO A 299 -6.45 1.09 32.12
CA PRO A 299 -5.77 -0.13 32.56
C PRO A 299 -6.23 -0.52 33.97
N ARG A 300 -6.56 -1.81 34.16
CA ARG A 300 -6.79 -2.38 35.49
C ARG A 300 -5.44 -2.54 36.22
N PRO A 301 -5.34 -2.20 37.51
CA PRO A 301 -4.11 -2.40 38.27
C PRO A 301 -3.82 -3.90 38.44
N CYS A 302 -2.53 -4.26 38.38
CA CYS A 302 -2.04 -5.61 38.57
C CYS A 302 -2.49 -6.17 39.93
N ALA A 303 -3.17 -7.33 39.91
CA ALA A 303 -3.44 -8.10 41.11
C ALA A 303 -2.11 -8.61 41.69
N LYS A 304 -1.83 -8.28 42.95
CA LYS A 304 -0.72 -8.84 43.72
C LYS A 304 -0.91 -10.35 43.85
N SER A 305 0.10 -11.13 43.47
CA SER A 305 0.15 -12.57 43.69
C SER A 305 0.19 -12.88 45.19
N VAL A 306 -0.78 -13.66 45.66
CA VAL A 306 -0.77 -14.29 46.99
C VAL A 306 0.22 -15.46 46.96
N PRO A 307 1.14 -15.59 47.93
CA PRO A 307 2.12 -16.68 47.93
C PRO A 307 1.44 -18.00 48.32
N VAL A 308 1.59 -19.03 47.48
CA VAL A 308 1.30 -20.41 47.85
C VAL A 308 2.45 -20.92 48.70
N SER A 309 2.16 -21.25 49.96
CA SER A 309 3.10 -21.83 50.91
C SER A 309 3.59 -23.20 50.45
N GLY A 310 4.90 -23.38 50.42
CA GLY A 310 5.53 -24.70 50.55
C GLY A 310 6.29 -25.21 49.32
N ARG A 311 7.53 -24.76 49.14
CA ARG A 311 8.73 -25.62 48.94
C ARG A 311 9.98 -24.76 48.86
N SER A 312 11.07 -25.34 49.34
CA SER A 312 12.33 -24.72 49.73
C SER A 312 13.12 -24.06 48.59
N SER A 313 13.77 -22.96 48.95
CA SER A 313 14.80 -22.26 48.20
C SER A 313 15.99 -23.15 47.87
N LYS A 314 16.35 -23.20 46.58
CA LYS A 314 17.72 -23.11 46.06
C LYS A 314 17.64 -23.08 44.53
N ASP A 315 18.46 -22.20 43.96
CA ASP A 315 18.78 -22.05 42.53
C ASP A 315 17.81 -21.20 41.68
N ALA A 316 17.97 -19.87 41.80
CA ALA A 316 17.70 -18.94 40.70
C ALA A 316 18.70 -17.77 40.80
N ALA A 317 19.73 -17.80 39.95
CA ALA A 317 20.60 -16.66 39.68
C ALA A 317 19.91 -15.73 38.64
N PRO A 318 20.09 -14.40 38.74
CA PRO A 318 19.37 -13.44 37.91
C PRO A 318 20.00 -13.31 36.52
N TRP A 319 19.16 -13.29 35.49
CA TRP A 319 19.53 -12.84 34.14
C TRP A 319 19.01 -11.41 33.96
N CYS A 320 19.92 -10.51 33.55
CA CYS A 320 19.61 -9.17 33.07
C CYS A 320 19.05 -9.20 31.65
#